data_AF-A0A1M6T2T5-F1
#
_entry.id   AF-A0A1M6T2T5-F1
#
_cell.length_a   1.000
_cell.length_b   1.000
_cell.length_c   1.000
_cell.angle_alpha   90.00
_cell.angle_beta   90.00
_cell.angle_gamma   90.00
#
_symmetry.space_group_name_H-M   'P 1'
#
loop_
_entity.id
_entity.type
_entity.pdbx_description
1 polymer ?
#
loop_
_entity_poly.entity_id
_entity_poly.type
_entity_poly.pdbx_seq_one_letter_code
_entity_poly.pdbx_strand_id
1 'polypeptide(L)'
;MKKLLLLIALLSLVPNLASARRIGGLFGKSERIQKITDVDIKGANGEDLYLAHKTTSLYIFMGVYMTDDGYVLGVKGSINTYYDLDEEQIKKFQASGALPTPLPPYKIEFTEWLWGYALWILLAVLAIIWFFPKNKEALFAQGCKYYFGKNTPVNYPKAMRYFEKSAIKEYGPAVFNLGIMYLSAQGTKKNVDKAMELLKKASKLGYVDANVTLGSLYYNGEDVSKDMAKAEAWYKKACDQGHANACKMVTHIQQVS
;
A
#
# COMPACT_ATOMS: atom_id res chain seq x y z
N MET A 1 15.53 -11.35 -2.34
CA MET A 1 14.14 -11.73 -2.00
C MET A 1 13.12 -10.60 -2.23
N LYS A 2 13.24 -9.41 -1.61
CA LYS A 2 12.25 -8.32 -1.79
C LYS A 2 12.06 -7.81 -3.23
N LYS A 3 13.14 -7.66 -4.01
CA LYS A 3 13.04 -7.26 -5.43
C LYS A 3 12.45 -8.37 -6.33
N LEU A 4 12.70 -9.64 -5.99
CA LEU A 4 12.18 -10.79 -6.73
C LEU A 4 10.67 -10.95 -6.53
N LEU A 5 10.17 -10.74 -5.29
CA LEU A 5 8.74 -10.69 -4.99
C LEU A 5 8.04 -9.51 -5.67
N LEU A 6 8.69 -8.35 -5.75
CA LEU A 6 8.16 -7.19 -6.46
C LEU A 6 8.05 -7.46 -7.97
N LEU A 7 9.04 -8.13 -8.55
CA LEU A 7 9.03 -8.53 -9.96
C LEU A 7 7.94 -9.56 -10.24
N ILE A 8 7.78 -10.56 -9.38
CA ILE A 8 6.73 -11.60 -9.50
C ILE A 8 5.33 -10.98 -9.35
N ALA A 9 5.15 -10.03 -8.43
CA ALA A 9 3.90 -9.29 -8.26
C ALA A 9 3.57 -8.42 -9.49
N LEU A 10 4.56 -7.71 -10.05
CA LEU A 10 4.43 -6.97 -11.30
C LEU A 10 4.15 -7.87 -12.50
N LEU A 11 4.74 -9.06 -12.55
CA LEU A 11 4.50 -10.07 -13.59
C LEU A 11 3.12 -10.72 -13.45
N SER A 12 2.57 -10.86 -12.24
CA SER A 12 1.19 -11.32 -12.00
C SER A 12 0.13 -10.26 -12.25
N LEU A 13 0.53 -8.98 -12.32
CA LEU A 13 -0.31 -7.85 -12.73
C LEU A 13 -0.41 -7.75 -14.27
N VAL A 14 0.43 -8.46 -15.01
CA VAL A 14 0.24 -8.65 -16.45
C VAL A 14 -0.81 -9.75 -16.61
N PRO A 15 -2.02 -9.47 -17.11
CA PRO A 15 -2.97 -10.53 -17.42
C PRO A 15 -2.30 -11.54 -18.33
N ASN A 16 -2.45 -12.82 -17.98
CA ASN A 16 -1.88 -13.97 -18.69
C ASN A 16 -1.88 -13.71 -20.20
N LEU A 17 -0.71 -13.79 -20.87
CA LEU A 17 -0.58 -13.46 -22.30
C LEU A 17 -1.61 -14.22 -23.17
N ALA A 18 -2.05 -15.39 -22.70
CA ALA A 18 -3.09 -16.20 -23.32
C ALA A 18 -4.49 -15.58 -23.24
N SER A 19 -4.87 -14.93 -22.12
CA SER A 19 -6.13 -14.17 -22.03
C SER A 19 -6.00 -12.82 -22.74
N ALA A 20 -4.85 -12.15 -22.66
CA ALA A 20 -4.58 -10.92 -23.39
C ALA A 20 -4.69 -11.10 -24.92
N ARG A 21 -4.25 -12.23 -25.49
CA ARG A 21 -4.38 -12.52 -26.94
C ARG A 21 -5.81 -12.73 -27.42
N ARG A 22 -6.73 -13.21 -26.57
CA ARG A 22 -8.16 -13.32 -26.92
C ARG A 22 -8.91 -11.99 -26.85
N ILE A 23 -8.35 -11.00 -26.16
CA ILE A 23 -9.04 -9.77 -25.75
C ILE A 23 -8.35 -8.51 -26.31
N GLY A 24 -7.32 -8.66 -27.15
CA GLY A 24 -6.62 -7.53 -27.81
C GLY A 24 -5.54 -6.83 -26.97
N GLY A 25 -5.07 -7.43 -25.88
CA GLY A 25 -4.01 -6.87 -25.02
C GLY A 25 -4.53 -6.02 -23.86
N LEU A 26 -3.59 -5.36 -23.15
CA LEU A 26 -3.88 -4.44 -22.02
C LEU A 26 -4.65 -3.18 -22.45
N PHE A 27 -4.71 -2.94 -23.76
CA PHE A 27 -5.33 -1.81 -24.45
C PHE A 27 -6.03 -2.29 -25.73
N GLY A 28 -6.86 -3.33 -25.60
CA GLY A 28 -7.51 -4.01 -26.71
C GLY A 28 -8.90 -3.48 -27.03
N LYS A 29 -9.31 -3.60 -28.30
CA LYS A 29 -10.72 -3.57 -28.71
C LYS A 29 -11.14 -5.02 -28.96
N SER A 30 -12.16 -5.51 -28.26
CA SER A 30 -12.79 -6.79 -28.57
C SER A 30 -14.20 -6.53 -29.06
N GLU A 31 -14.53 -7.02 -30.24
CA GLU A 31 -15.90 -7.06 -30.74
C GLU A 31 -16.50 -8.41 -30.36
N ARG A 32 -17.65 -8.39 -29.67
CA ARG A 32 -18.41 -9.60 -29.33
C ARG A 32 -19.78 -9.49 -29.97
N ILE A 33 -20.14 -10.54 -30.69
CA ILE A 33 -21.44 -10.66 -31.35
C ILE A 33 -22.20 -11.79 -30.67
N GLN A 34 -23.39 -11.49 -30.17
CA GLN A 34 -24.26 -12.48 -29.54
C GLN A 34 -25.46 -12.71 -30.45
N LYS A 35 -25.64 -13.97 -30.89
CA LYS A 35 -26.79 -14.38 -31.68
C LYS A 35 -28.06 -14.20 -30.85
N ILE A 36 -29.07 -13.54 -31.43
CA ILE A 36 -30.36 -13.32 -30.79
C ILE A 36 -31.39 -14.31 -31.32
N THR A 37 -31.59 -14.35 -32.64
CA THR A 37 -32.57 -15.24 -33.29
C THR A 37 -32.17 -15.55 -34.73
N ASP A 38 -32.59 -16.71 -35.23
CA ASP A 38 -32.58 -16.99 -36.67
C ASP A 38 -33.66 -16.15 -37.36
N VAL A 39 -33.39 -15.73 -38.60
CA VAL A 39 -34.28 -14.88 -39.40
C VAL A 39 -34.57 -15.59 -40.71
N ASP A 40 -35.83 -15.70 -41.11
CA ASP A 40 -36.26 -16.37 -42.34
C ASP A 40 -36.03 -15.49 -43.60
N ILE A 41 -34.84 -14.92 -43.73
CA ILE A 41 -34.38 -14.16 -44.91
C ILE A 41 -33.25 -14.93 -45.56
N LYS A 42 -33.31 -15.06 -46.88
CA LYS A 42 -32.18 -15.53 -47.68
C LYS A 42 -31.34 -14.34 -48.14
N GLY A 43 -30.03 -14.40 -47.90
CA GLY A 43 -29.08 -13.44 -48.44
C GLY A 43 -29.04 -13.46 -49.97
N ALA A 44 -28.35 -12.50 -50.57
CA ALA A 44 -28.20 -12.37 -52.03
C ALA A 44 -27.70 -13.67 -52.71
N ASN A 45 -27.00 -14.52 -51.96
CA ASN A 45 -26.42 -15.77 -52.41
C ASN A 45 -27.22 -17.02 -51.97
N GLY A 46 -28.43 -16.84 -51.42
CA GLY A 46 -29.31 -17.93 -50.98
C GLY A 46 -29.03 -18.48 -49.57
N GLU A 47 -28.16 -17.83 -48.81
CA GLU A 47 -27.73 -18.25 -47.47
C GLU A 47 -28.72 -17.80 -46.37
N ASP A 48 -28.89 -18.61 -45.32
CA ASP A 48 -29.72 -18.26 -44.17
C ASP A 48 -29.07 -17.14 -43.33
N LEU A 49 -29.87 -16.15 -42.94
CA LEU A 49 -29.44 -15.04 -42.09
C LEU A 49 -29.89 -15.20 -40.62
N TYR A 50 -29.15 -14.60 -39.69
CA TYR A 50 -29.54 -14.47 -38.29
C TYR A 50 -29.35 -13.06 -37.79
N LEU A 51 -30.17 -12.66 -36.81
CA LEU A 51 -30.06 -11.40 -36.12
C LEU A 51 -29.12 -11.56 -34.92
N ALA A 52 -28.15 -10.67 -34.81
CA ALA A 52 -27.24 -10.62 -33.68
C ALA A 52 -27.08 -9.20 -33.14
N HIS A 53 -26.66 -9.11 -31.88
CA HIS A 53 -26.33 -7.85 -31.22
C HIS A 53 -24.82 -7.70 -31.17
N LYS A 54 -24.32 -6.55 -31.65
CA LYS A 54 -22.89 -6.23 -31.64
C LYS A 54 -22.58 -5.39 -30.41
N THR A 55 -21.52 -5.78 -29.71
CA THR A 55 -20.98 -5.02 -28.58
C THR A 55 -19.48 -4.85 -28.76
N THR A 56 -19.01 -3.61 -28.71
CA THR A 56 -17.59 -3.31 -28.67
C THR A 56 -17.19 -3.10 -27.21
N SER A 57 -16.19 -3.88 -26.78
CA SER A 57 -15.53 -3.69 -25.49
C SER A 57 -14.17 -3.05 -25.72
N LEU A 58 -13.99 -1.82 -25.24
CA LEU A 58 -12.71 -1.14 -25.19
C LEU A 58 -12.08 -1.37 -23.81
N TYR A 59 -10.96 -2.08 -23.78
CA TYR A 59 -10.19 -2.35 -22.57
C TYR A 59 -9.18 -1.23 -22.39
N ILE A 60 -9.31 -0.48 -21.30
CA ILE A 60 -8.32 0.52 -20.85
C ILE A 60 -7.72 -0.01 -19.54
N PHE A 61 -6.49 0.38 -19.24
CA PHE A 61 -5.75 0.01 -18.01
C PHE A 61 -6.54 0.12 -16.69
N MET A 62 -7.64 0.89 -16.67
CA MET A 62 -8.50 1.14 -15.51
C MET A 62 -9.97 0.76 -15.70
N GLY A 63 -10.33 0.12 -16.82
CA GLY A 63 -11.69 -0.39 -17.01
C GLY A 63 -12.07 -0.73 -18.44
N VAL A 64 -13.21 -1.41 -18.58
CA VAL A 64 -13.81 -1.72 -19.88
C VAL A 64 -14.93 -0.74 -20.14
N TYR A 65 -14.83 -0.04 -21.25
CA TYR A 65 -15.93 0.74 -21.80
C TYR A 65 -16.63 -0.13 -22.83
N MET A 66 -17.87 -0.47 -22.56
CA MET A 66 -18.72 -1.16 -23.54
C MET A 66 -19.55 -0.13 -24.28
N THR A 67 -19.45 -0.12 -25.60
CA THR A 67 -20.37 0.63 -26.46
C THR A 67 -21.43 -0.32 -27.00
N ASP A 68 -22.68 0.13 -26.94
CA ASP A 68 -23.78 -0.50 -27.63
C ASP A 68 -23.69 -0.09 -29.10
N ASP A 69 -23.31 -1.03 -29.96
CA ASP A 69 -23.13 -0.78 -31.40
C ASP A 69 -24.40 -1.17 -32.20
N GLY A 70 -25.44 -1.68 -31.53
CA GLY A 70 -26.72 -2.05 -32.16
C GLY A 70 -26.78 -3.44 -32.79
N TYR A 71 -27.71 -3.61 -33.75
CA TYR A 71 -28.01 -4.90 -34.39
C TYR A 71 -27.29 -5.08 -35.71
N VAL A 72 -26.87 -6.32 -35.98
CA VAL A 72 -26.21 -6.74 -37.22
C VAL A 72 -26.86 -8.02 -37.77
N LEU A 73 -26.85 -8.19 -39.09
CA LEU A 73 -27.21 -9.46 -39.73
C LEU A 73 -25.96 -10.29 -39.99
N GLY A 74 -25.97 -11.55 -39.54
CA GLY A 74 -24.91 -12.52 -39.82
C GLY A 74 -25.37 -13.63 -40.76
N VAL A 75 -24.43 -14.28 -41.43
CA VAL A 75 -24.66 -15.42 -42.32
C VAL A 75 -24.38 -16.75 -41.59
N LYS A 76 -25.28 -17.72 -41.69
CA LYS A 76 -25.21 -19.00 -40.94
C LYS A 76 -24.07 -19.95 -41.37
N GLY A 77 -23.47 -19.75 -42.56
CA GLY A 77 -22.43 -20.62 -43.14
C GLY A 77 -20.99 -20.10 -43.02
N SER A 78 -20.77 -18.80 -43.19
CA SER A 78 -19.48 -18.15 -43.03
C SER A 78 -19.37 -17.52 -41.64
N ILE A 79 -18.76 -18.25 -40.72
CA ILE A 79 -18.48 -17.73 -39.38
C ILE A 79 -17.67 -16.44 -39.55
N ASN A 80 -18.19 -15.32 -39.04
CA ASN A 80 -17.63 -13.96 -39.04
C ASN A 80 -17.92 -13.01 -40.24
N THR A 81 -18.87 -13.30 -41.12
CA THR A 81 -19.36 -12.27 -42.08
C THR A 81 -20.64 -11.62 -41.57
N TYR A 82 -20.63 -10.30 -41.43
CA TYR A 82 -21.73 -9.50 -40.90
C TYR A 82 -21.98 -8.27 -41.76
N TYR A 83 -23.24 -7.82 -41.74
CA TYR A 83 -23.67 -6.57 -42.34
C TYR A 83 -24.29 -5.70 -41.25
N ASP A 84 -23.70 -4.51 -41.05
CA ASP A 84 -24.27 -3.51 -40.16
C ASP A 84 -25.57 -2.97 -40.78
N LEU A 85 -26.61 -2.84 -39.96
CA LEU A 85 -27.93 -2.38 -40.40
C LEU A 85 -28.10 -0.88 -40.09
N ASP A 86 -28.46 -0.10 -41.10
CA ASP A 86 -28.92 1.28 -40.90
C ASP A 86 -30.41 1.35 -40.52
N GLU A 87 -30.86 2.49 -40.01
CA GLU A 87 -32.27 2.67 -39.59
C GLU A 87 -33.28 2.47 -40.72
N GLU A 88 -32.91 2.77 -41.97
CA GLU A 88 -33.79 2.65 -43.12
C GLU A 88 -33.95 1.17 -43.54
N GLN A 89 -32.86 0.42 -43.50
CA GLN A 89 -32.79 -1.01 -43.74
C GLN A 89 -33.58 -1.77 -42.68
N ILE A 90 -33.43 -1.41 -41.40
CA ILE A 90 -34.23 -2.00 -40.31
C ILE A 90 -35.73 -1.80 -40.59
N LYS A 91 -36.15 -0.59 -40.96
CA LYS A 91 -37.56 -0.30 -41.29
C LYS A 91 -38.05 -1.09 -42.50
N LYS A 92 -37.22 -1.26 -43.53
CA LYS A 92 -37.54 -2.09 -44.71
C LYS A 92 -37.75 -3.56 -44.34
N PHE A 93 -36.86 -4.13 -43.53
CA PHE A 93 -36.99 -5.52 -43.07
C PHE A 93 -38.15 -5.73 -42.09
N GLN A 94 -38.50 -4.72 -41.29
CA GLN A 94 -39.69 -4.74 -40.45
C GLN A 94 -40.97 -4.65 -41.30
N ALA A 95 -40.99 -3.79 -42.33
CA ALA A 95 -42.12 -3.65 -43.24
C ALA A 95 -42.36 -4.92 -44.08
N SER A 96 -41.30 -5.67 -44.41
CA SER A 96 -41.41 -6.97 -45.07
C SER A 96 -41.85 -8.11 -44.14
N GLY A 97 -42.04 -7.83 -42.83
CA GLY A 97 -42.41 -8.83 -41.82
C GLY A 97 -41.26 -9.77 -41.44
N ALA A 98 -40.04 -9.48 -41.86
CA ALA A 98 -38.90 -10.36 -41.69
C ALA A 98 -38.15 -10.15 -40.36
N LEU A 99 -38.25 -8.95 -39.78
CA LEU A 99 -37.79 -8.65 -38.42
C LEU A 99 -38.98 -8.39 -37.49
N PRO A 100 -38.90 -8.82 -36.22
CA PRO A 100 -39.94 -8.52 -35.24
C PRO A 100 -40.04 -7.01 -34.96
N THR A 101 -41.27 -6.55 -34.76
CA THR A 101 -41.59 -5.19 -34.29
C THR A 101 -42.27 -5.26 -32.92
N PRO A 102 -41.64 -4.76 -31.84
CA PRO A 102 -40.30 -4.15 -31.74
C PRO A 102 -39.16 -5.19 -31.74
N LEU A 103 -37.94 -4.72 -32.00
CA LEU A 103 -36.74 -5.57 -31.90
C LEU A 103 -36.53 -6.05 -30.44
N PRO A 104 -36.05 -7.28 -30.24
CA PRO A 104 -35.87 -7.87 -28.91
C PRO A 104 -34.80 -7.11 -28.12
N PRO A 105 -35.11 -6.54 -26.94
CA PRO A 105 -34.15 -5.74 -26.19
C PRO A 105 -32.93 -6.57 -25.76
N TYR A 106 -31.74 -6.02 -25.94
CA TYR A 106 -30.50 -6.59 -25.44
C TYR A 106 -30.04 -5.84 -24.18
N LYS A 107 -29.73 -6.58 -23.10
CA LYS A 107 -29.22 -6.01 -21.86
C LYS A 107 -27.79 -6.47 -21.64
N ILE A 108 -26.89 -5.51 -21.45
CA ILE A 108 -25.50 -5.80 -21.06
C ILE A 108 -25.52 -6.32 -19.61
N GLU A 109 -25.19 -7.60 -19.41
CA GLU A 109 -25.07 -8.18 -18.08
C GLU A 109 -23.73 -7.74 -17.44
N PHE A 110 -23.80 -6.77 -16.52
CA PHE A 110 -22.66 -6.18 -15.83
C PHE A 110 -22.15 -7.01 -14.62
N THR A 111 -22.43 -8.31 -14.57
CA THR A 111 -22.37 -9.10 -13.32
C THR A 111 -20.98 -9.66 -12.99
N GLU A 112 -20.12 -9.92 -13.98
CA GLU A 112 -18.82 -10.57 -13.71
C GLU A 112 -17.69 -9.61 -13.28
N TRP A 113 -17.88 -8.29 -13.43
CA TRP A 113 -16.79 -7.31 -13.31
C TRP A 113 -16.68 -6.63 -11.94
N LEU A 114 -17.77 -6.54 -11.17
CA LEU A 114 -17.76 -5.92 -9.84
C LEU A 114 -16.78 -6.61 -8.88
N TRP A 115 -16.64 -7.93 -9.00
CA TRP A 115 -15.73 -8.73 -8.17
C TRP A 115 -14.25 -8.41 -8.43
N GLY A 116 -13.88 -8.14 -9.69
CA GLY A 116 -12.52 -7.76 -10.08
C GLY A 116 -12.10 -6.39 -9.52
N TYR A 117 -12.99 -5.40 -9.59
CA TYR A 117 -12.74 -4.07 -9.00
C TYR A 117 -12.69 -4.12 -7.48
N ALA A 118 -13.60 -4.86 -6.84
CA ALA A 118 -13.60 -5.02 -5.39
C ALA A 118 -12.27 -5.63 -4.91
N LEU A 119 -11.77 -6.66 -5.60
CA LEU A 119 -10.48 -7.27 -5.31
C LEU A 119 -9.32 -6.28 -5.55
N TRP A 120 -9.33 -5.51 -6.63
CA TRP A 120 -8.28 -4.54 -6.93
C TRP A 120 -8.23 -3.39 -5.91
N ILE A 121 -9.38 -2.82 -5.53
CA ILE A 121 -9.48 -1.80 -4.47
C ILE A 121 -8.97 -2.36 -3.15
N LEU A 122 -9.36 -3.59 -2.80
CA LEU A 122 -8.86 -4.27 -1.60
C LEU A 122 -7.32 -4.38 -1.63
N LEU A 123 -6.75 -4.84 -2.76
CA LEU A 123 -5.30 -4.96 -2.92
C LEU A 123 -4.59 -3.61 -2.87
N ALA A 124 -5.17 -2.55 -3.44
CA ALA A 124 -4.62 -1.20 -3.38
C ALA A 124 -4.63 -0.63 -1.94
N VAL A 125 -5.71 -0.84 -1.19
CA VAL A 125 -5.80 -0.44 0.23
C VAL A 125 -4.80 -1.23 1.08
N LEU A 126 -4.70 -2.54 0.87
CA LEU A 126 -3.70 -3.37 1.54
C LEU A 126 -2.28 -2.91 1.20
N ALA A 127 -2.01 -2.56 -0.07
CA ALA A 127 -0.73 -2.01 -0.49
C ALA A 127 -0.44 -0.70 0.24
N ILE A 128 -1.39 0.24 0.35
CA ILE A 128 -1.20 1.49 1.10
C ILE A 128 -0.86 1.21 2.56
N ILE A 129 -1.58 0.31 3.23
CA ILE A 129 -1.30 -0.06 4.63
C ILE A 129 0.10 -0.65 4.79
N TRP A 130 0.55 -1.44 3.81
CA TRP A 130 1.84 -2.12 3.85
C TRP A 130 3.01 -1.21 3.43
N PHE A 131 2.78 -0.29 2.49
CA PHE A 131 3.80 0.58 1.90
C PHE A 131 3.95 1.95 2.59
N PHE A 132 2.94 2.41 3.33
CA PHE A 132 3.00 3.61 4.17
C PHE A 132 3.07 3.22 5.65
N PRO A 133 4.20 2.64 6.12
CA PRO A 133 4.34 2.24 7.51
C PRO A 133 4.27 3.48 8.40
N LYS A 134 3.56 3.39 9.54
CA LYS A 134 3.44 4.48 10.52
C LYS A 134 4.79 5.17 10.76
N ASN A 135 4.78 6.50 10.70
CA ASN A 135 5.97 7.33 10.91
C ASN A 135 6.58 7.02 12.29
N LYS A 136 7.91 7.04 12.37
CA LYS A 136 8.67 6.79 13.60
C LYS A 136 8.24 7.74 14.73
N GLU A 137 8.01 9.01 14.39
CA GLU A 137 7.49 10.03 15.31
C GLU A 137 6.09 9.69 15.84
N ALA A 138 5.21 9.19 14.98
CA ALA A 138 3.85 8.80 15.38
C ALA A 138 3.87 7.61 16.34
N LEU A 139 4.75 6.62 16.10
CA LEU A 139 4.94 5.49 17.02
C LEU A 139 5.49 5.95 18.37
N PHE A 140 6.48 6.85 18.36
CA PHE A 140 7.03 7.46 19.57
C PHE A 140 5.95 8.22 20.37
N ALA A 141 5.17 9.07 19.70
CA ALA A 141 4.10 9.83 20.33
C ALA A 141 3.05 8.91 20.99
N GLN A 142 2.74 7.76 20.38
CA GLN A 142 1.87 6.76 21.00
C GLN A 142 2.51 6.13 22.24
N GLY A 143 3.81 5.84 22.20
CA GLY A 143 4.56 5.41 23.39
C GLY A 143 4.48 6.42 24.52
N CYS A 144 4.69 7.71 24.23
CA CYS A 144 4.59 8.79 25.21
C CYS A 144 3.20 8.89 25.85
N LYS A 145 2.11 8.65 25.11
CA LYS A 145 0.75 8.64 25.68
C LYS A 145 0.60 7.61 26.79
N TYR A 146 1.06 6.38 26.55
CA TYR A 146 1.01 5.30 27.54
C TYR A 146 2.04 5.48 28.66
N TYR A 147 3.16 6.14 28.39
CA TYR A 147 4.19 6.40 29.39
C TYR A 147 3.77 7.49 30.39
N PHE A 148 3.28 8.64 29.90
CA PHE A 148 2.90 9.78 30.75
C PHE A 148 1.43 9.76 31.18
N GLY A 149 0.60 8.91 30.58
CA GLY A 149 -0.81 8.79 30.92
C GLY A 149 -1.70 9.95 30.42
N LYS A 150 -1.31 10.64 29.34
CA LYS A 150 -2.11 11.76 28.80
C LYS A 150 -3.38 11.23 28.12
N ASN A 151 -4.51 11.32 28.83
CA ASN A 151 -5.84 10.83 28.43
C ASN A 151 -5.99 9.30 28.37
N THR A 152 -5.01 8.55 28.86
CA THR A 152 -5.07 7.08 28.99
C THR A 152 -4.38 6.67 30.29
N PRO A 153 -4.80 5.59 30.97
CA PRO A 153 -4.05 5.07 32.11
C PRO A 153 -2.59 4.75 31.75
N VAL A 154 -1.66 5.04 32.66
CA VAL A 154 -0.24 4.73 32.49
C VAL A 154 -0.06 3.23 32.29
N ASN A 155 0.71 2.86 31.27
CA ASN A 155 1.01 1.47 30.94
C ASN A 155 2.42 1.34 30.34
N TYR A 156 3.40 1.09 31.20
CA TYR A 156 4.80 0.98 30.79
C TYR A 156 5.08 -0.16 29.80
N PRO A 157 4.60 -1.41 30.00
CA PRO A 157 4.83 -2.48 29.01
C PRO A 157 4.30 -2.13 27.61
N LYS A 158 3.16 -1.45 27.54
CA LYS A 158 2.58 -1.00 26.26
C LYS A 158 3.37 0.16 25.66
N ALA A 159 3.82 1.13 26.48
CA ALA A 159 4.69 2.21 26.03
C ALA A 159 6.01 1.66 25.44
N MET A 160 6.63 0.71 26.13
CA MET A 160 7.87 0.06 25.72
C MET A 160 7.76 -0.56 24.33
N ARG A 161 6.67 -1.31 24.06
CA ARG A 161 6.40 -1.89 22.74
C ARG A 161 6.31 -0.86 21.62
N TYR A 162 5.76 0.32 21.89
CA TYR A 162 5.71 1.40 20.90
C TYR A 162 7.09 2.03 20.67
N PHE A 163 7.85 2.24 21.74
CA PHE A 163 9.23 2.70 21.62
C PHE A 163 10.10 1.68 20.87
N GLU A 164 9.96 0.38 21.10
CA GLU A 164 10.64 -0.67 20.32
C GLU A 164 10.35 -0.56 18.83
N LYS A 165 9.07 -0.44 18.45
CA LYS A 165 8.67 -0.24 17.05
C LYS A 165 9.26 1.02 16.43
N SER A 166 9.35 2.10 17.20
CA SER A 166 9.99 3.35 16.76
C SER A 166 11.52 3.26 16.70
N ALA A 167 12.13 2.51 17.63
CA ALA A 167 13.57 2.30 17.72
C ALA A 167 14.11 1.42 16.58
N ILE A 168 13.32 0.45 16.10
CA ILE A 168 13.61 -0.32 14.88
C ILE A 168 13.74 0.60 13.65
N LYS A 169 13.04 1.74 13.64
CA LYS A 169 13.13 2.78 12.61
C LYS A 169 14.21 3.84 12.94
N GLU A 170 15.12 3.53 13.85
CA GLU A 170 16.28 4.36 14.22
C GLU A 170 15.91 5.77 14.70
N TYR A 171 14.80 5.91 15.43
CA TYR A 171 14.42 7.18 16.04
C TYR A 171 15.13 7.38 17.37
N GLY A 172 16.12 8.29 17.40
CA GLY A 172 16.96 8.60 18.57
C GLY A 172 16.20 8.73 19.90
N PRO A 173 15.13 9.56 19.99
CA PRO A 173 14.35 9.72 21.21
C PRO A 173 13.70 8.42 21.72
N ALA A 174 13.26 7.53 20.81
CA ALA A 174 12.67 6.25 21.20
C ALA A 174 13.73 5.28 21.74
N VAL A 175 14.90 5.22 21.10
CA VAL A 175 16.03 4.40 21.57
C VAL A 175 16.48 4.88 22.96
N PHE A 176 16.58 6.19 23.15
CA PHE A 176 16.89 6.81 24.43
C PHE A 176 15.89 6.42 25.52
N ASN A 177 14.59 6.60 25.26
CA ASN A 177 13.55 6.27 26.24
C ASN A 177 13.53 4.77 26.60
N LEU A 178 13.82 3.86 25.66
CA LEU A 178 14.01 2.45 26.01
C LEU A 178 15.17 2.23 26.97
N GLY A 179 16.29 2.93 26.77
CA GLY A 179 17.43 2.90 27.69
C GLY A 179 17.03 3.35 29.10
N ILE A 180 16.31 4.47 29.21
CA ILE A 180 15.80 4.98 30.49
C ILE A 180 14.85 3.98 31.15
N MET A 181 13.92 3.39 30.39
CA MET A 181 12.99 2.38 30.95
C MET A 181 13.71 1.16 31.53
N TYR A 182 14.82 0.74 30.93
CA TYR A 182 15.67 -0.32 31.48
C TYR A 182 16.44 0.09 32.75
N LEU A 183 16.85 1.36 32.89
CA LEU A 183 17.47 1.87 34.13
C LEU A 183 16.46 1.98 35.27
N SER A 184 15.27 2.50 34.96
CA SER A 184 14.21 2.77 35.94
C SER A 184 13.31 1.56 36.24
N ALA A 185 13.58 0.38 35.65
CA ALA A 185 12.76 -0.83 35.77
C ALA A 185 11.27 -0.61 35.40
N GLN A 186 11.00 0.26 34.42
CA GLN A 186 9.63 0.59 34.03
C GLN A 186 9.15 -0.31 32.91
N GLY A 187 8.16 -1.14 33.19
CA GLY A 187 7.59 -2.09 32.22
C GLY A 187 8.48 -3.28 31.90
N THR A 188 9.64 -3.39 32.55
CA THR A 188 10.60 -4.50 32.43
C THR A 188 11.50 -4.56 33.67
N LYS A 189 12.29 -5.64 33.81
CA LYS A 189 13.29 -5.73 34.89
C LYS A 189 14.45 -4.78 34.59
N LYS A 190 15.04 -4.21 35.65
CA LYS A 190 16.23 -3.37 35.53
C LYS A 190 17.35 -4.12 34.79
N ASN A 191 17.96 -3.49 33.79
CA ASN A 191 19.11 -4.05 33.07
C ASN A 191 20.02 -2.91 32.62
N VAL A 192 21.08 -2.67 33.40
CA VAL A 192 22.01 -1.55 33.17
C VAL A 192 22.80 -1.74 31.89
N ASP A 193 23.31 -2.95 31.61
CA ASP A 193 24.12 -3.21 30.40
C ASP A 193 23.33 -2.92 29.13
N LYS A 194 22.09 -3.40 29.07
CA LYS A 194 21.19 -3.14 27.94
C LYS A 194 20.82 -1.66 27.83
N ALA A 195 20.62 -0.97 28.95
CA ALA A 195 20.40 0.46 28.94
C ALA A 195 21.61 1.22 28.39
N MET A 196 22.82 0.86 28.81
CA MET A 196 24.08 1.46 28.35
C MET A 196 24.26 1.26 26.84
N GLU A 197 23.93 0.08 26.31
CA GLU A 197 23.96 -0.18 24.86
C GLU A 197 22.98 0.75 24.11
N LEU A 198 21.74 0.85 24.60
CA LEU A 198 20.70 1.68 23.99
C LEU A 198 21.04 3.17 24.05
N LEU A 199 21.57 3.67 25.18
CA LEU A 199 22.00 5.06 25.31
C LEU A 199 23.17 5.38 24.36
N LYS A 200 24.16 4.48 24.26
CA LYS A 200 25.24 4.62 23.27
C LYS A 200 24.71 4.62 21.84
N LYS A 201 23.70 3.81 21.53
CA LYS A 201 23.03 3.80 20.23
C LYS A 201 22.27 5.11 19.97
N ALA A 202 21.54 5.64 20.95
CA ALA A 202 20.83 6.90 20.82
C ALA A 202 21.80 8.08 20.59
N SER A 203 22.95 8.08 21.28
CA SER A 203 24.06 9.02 21.05
C SER A 203 24.56 8.95 19.60
N LYS A 204 24.79 7.76 19.04
CA LYS A 204 25.19 7.57 17.64
C LYS A 204 24.15 8.08 16.64
N LEU A 205 22.87 8.07 17.02
CA LEU A 205 21.77 8.65 16.23
C LEU A 205 21.65 10.17 16.39
N GLY A 206 22.59 10.82 17.09
CA GLY A 206 22.64 12.27 17.28
C GLY A 206 21.73 12.80 18.40
N TYR A 207 21.21 11.92 19.28
CA TYR A 207 20.36 12.37 20.38
C TYR A 207 21.22 12.85 21.56
N VAL A 208 21.29 14.18 21.74
CA VAL A 208 22.19 14.86 22.69
C VAL A 208 21.96 14.42 24.14
N ASP A 209 20.71 14.26 24.58
CA ASP A 209 20.40 13.89 25.97
C ASP A 209 21.00 12.52 26.33
N ALA A 210 21.18 11.62 25.36
CA ALA A 210 21.83 10.34 25.60
C ALA A 210 23.30 10.51 26.03
N ASN A 211 24.02 11.47 25.44
CA ASN A 211 25.39 11.80 25.84
C ASN A 211 25.42 12.35 27.28
N VAL A 212 24.47 13.22 27.62
CA VAL A 212 24.34 13.79 28.98
C VAL A 212 24.08 12.68 29.99
N THR A 213 23.10 11.80 29.73
CA THR A 213 22.80 10.67 30.63
C THR A 213 23.97 9.72 30.79
N LEU A 214 24.69 9.38 29.71
CA LEU A 214 25.91 8.57 29.80
C LEU A 214 26.98 9.23 30.67
N GLY A 215 27.18 10.55 30.53
CA GLY A 215 28.07 11.33 31.38
C GLY A 215 27.66 11.27 32.85
N SER A 216 26.36 11.45 33.13
CA SER A 216 25.83 11.41 34.50
C SER A 216 25.97 10.04 35.16
N LEU A 217 25.76 8.96 34.41
CA LEU A 217 25.92 7.60 34.94
C LEU A 217 27.35 7.35 35.42
N TYR A 218 28.37 7.72 34.62
CA TYR A 218 29.78 7.57 35.01
C TYR A 218 30.20 8.57 36.09
N TYR A 219 29.60 9.77 36.13
CA TYR A 219 29.89 10.77 37.15
C TYR A 219 29.37 10.36 38.53
N ASN A 220 28.13 9.86 38.60
CA ASN A 220 27.48 9.47 39.86
C ASN A 220 28.03 8.15 40.40
N GLY A 221 28.23 7.16 39.52
CA GLY A 221 28.79 5.87 39.92
C GLY A 221 27.79 4.88 40.54
N GLU A 222 26.49 5.17 40.54
CA GLU A 222 25.47 4.34 41.21
C GLU A 222 25.15 3.04 40.46
N ASP A 223 24.93 3.14 39.14
CA ASP A 223 24.56 2.02 38.28
C ASP A 223 25.75 1.43 37.51
N VAL A 224 26.82 2.22 37.36
CA VAL A 224 28.07 1.86 36.69
C VAL A 224 29.23 2.34 37.55
N SER A 225 30.39 1.69 37.49
CA SER A 225 31.55 2.16 38.25
C SER A 225 31.89 3.61 37.90
N LYS A 226 32.05 4.44 38.94
CA LYS A 226 32.41 5.86 38.79
C LYS A 226 33.69 6.00 37.98
N ASP A 227 33.66 6.86 36.95
CA ASP A 227 34.79 7.09 36.05
C ASP A 227 34.70 8.53 35.50
N MET A 228 35.45 9.44 36.13
CA MET A 228 35.40 10.87 35.81
C MET A 228 35.91 11.17 34.40
N ALA A 229 36.90 10.41 33.91
CA ALA A 229 37.43 10.58 32.55
C ALA A 229 36.39 10.17 31.49
N LYS A 230 35.68 9.05 31.70
CA LYS A 230 34.55 8.68 30.83
C LYS A 230 33.41 9.67 30.92
N ALA A 231 33.08 10.15 32.13
CA ALA A 231 32.04 11.15 32.32
C ALA A 231 32.34 12.43 31.53
N GLU A 232 33.56 12.96 31.67
CA GLU A 232 34.04 14.13 30.93
C GLU A 232 33.94 13.91 29.42
N ALA A 233 34.40 12.77 28.91
CA ALA A 233 34.36 12.46 27.48
C ALA A 233 32.92 12.46 26.92
N TRP A 234 31.94 11.93 27.67
CA TRP A 234 30.53 11.96 27.26
C TRP A 234 29.92 13.36 27.36
N TYR A 235 30.20 14.10 28.43
CA TYR A 235 29.73 15.48 28.55
C TYR A 235 30.34 16.39 27.49
N LYS A 236 31.61 16.18 27.12
CA LYS A 236 32.28 16.91 26.04
C LYS A 236 31.56 16.70 24.72
N LYS A 237 31.18 15.46 24.37
CA LYS A 237 30.36 15.19 23.17
C LYS A 237 29.02 15.93 23.17
N ALA A 238 28.36 16.03 24.32
CA ALA A 238 27.12 16.81 24.44
C ALA A 238 27.38 18.33 24.34
N CYS A 239 28.48 18.82 24.91
CA CYS A 239 28.91 20.21 24.83
C CYS A 239 29.23 20.62 23.38
N ASP A 240 29.96 19.78 22.65
CA ASP A 240 30.28 19.99 21.22
C ASP A 240 29.01 20.03 20.35
N GLN A 241 27.90 19.44 20.83
CA GLN A 241 26.56 19.50 20.21
C GLN A 241 25.70 20.68 20.73
N GLY A 242 26.29 21.61 21.49
CA GLY A 242 25.64 22.83 21.97
C GLY A 242 24.90 22.69 23.31
N HIS A 243 25.04 21.59 24.05
CA HIS A 243 24.37 21.42 25.33
C HIS A 243 25.06 22.20 26.45
N ALA A 244 24.54 23.39 26.77
CA ALA A 244 25.17 24.32 27.72
C ALA A 244 25.47 23.72 29.11
N ASN A 245 24.55 22.93 29.67
CA ASN A 245 24.77 22.28 30.97
C ASN A 245 25.87 21.21 30.90
N ALA A 246 26.06 20.58 29.75
CA ALA A 246 27.12 19.59 29.60
C ALA A 246 28.48 20.28 29.56
N CYS A 247 28.60 21.44 28.90
CA CYS A 247 29.82 22.25 28.94
C CYS A 247 30.19 22.65 30.38
N LYS A 248 29.21 23.07 31.19
CA LYS A 248 29.43 23.37 32.62
C LYS A 248 29.92 22.14 33.40
N MET A 249 29.37 20.95 33.10
CA MET A 249 29.83 19.71 33.73
C MET A 249 31.26 19.33 33.33
N VAL A 250 31.66 19.55 32.07
CA VAL A 250 33.07 19.36 31.64
C VAL A 250 33.98 20.26 32.47
N THR A 251 33.69 21.56 32.55
CA THR A 251 34.51 22.50 33.33
C THR A 251 34.53 22.15 34.81
N HIS A 252 33.41 21.68 35.37
CA HIS A 252 33.33 21.26 36.75
C HIS A 252 34.21 20.04 37.03
N ILE A 253 34.14 19.01 36.18
CA ILE A 253 34.96 17.81 36.32
C ILE A 253 36.45 18.14 36.27
N GLN A 254 36.87 19.00 35.33
CA GLN A 254 38.26 19.43 35.20
C GLN A 254 38.80 20.23 36.39
N GLN A 255 37.91 20.86 37.17
CA GLN A 255 38.29 21.60 38.38
C GLN A 255 38.43 20.70 39.61
N VAL A 256 37.77 19.54 39.62
CA VAL A 256 37.72 18.62 40.77
C VAL A 256 38.55 17.34 40.57
N SER A 257 39.11 17.12 39.37
CA SER A 257 40.01 16.03 39.01
C SER A 257 41.48 16.40 39.25
#